data_AF-A0A6S6P9Z7-F1
#
_entry.id   AF-A0A6S6P9Z7-F1
#
_cell.length_a   1.000
_cell.length_b   1.000
_cell.length_c   1.000
_cell.angle_alpha   90.00
_cell.angle_beta   90.00
_cell.angle_gamma   90.00
#
_symmetry.space_group_name_H-M   'P 1'
#
loop_
_entity.id
_entity.type
_entity.pdbx_description
1 polymer ?
#
loop_
_entity_poly.entity_id
_entity_poly.type
_entity_poly.pdbx_seq_one_letter_code
_entity_poly.pdbx_strand_id
1 'polypeptide(L)'
;MARARWNTDGLRHVKAYSNTEDWDELRKLPQLVAYLESKGETWETDLNTELNAAQRARKQPVEDGYAHHVVIGETRARLHMVPFTARAQAHEATHQSILKQMKVGDVEKAQGVPEALAERSNESRERRAALMAHVRAFTNA
;
A
#
# COMPACT_ATOMS: atom_id res chain seq x y z
N MET A 1 7.78 -11.68 7.10
CA MET A 1 8.06 -12.67 8.17
C MET A 1 7.25 -13.92 7.92
N ALA A 2 7.90 -14.99 7.46
CA ALA A 2 7.31 -16.32 7.45
C ALA A 2 7.19 -16.81 8.90
N ARG A 3 6.03 -17.34 9.29
CA ARG A 3 5.87 -18.01 10.59
C ARG A 3 5.97 -19.51 10.35
N ALA A 4 7.01 -20.13 10.87
CA ALA A 4 7.07 -21.58 10.99
C ALA A 4 6.08 -22.01 12.07
N ARG A 5 5.26 -23.02 11.80
CA ARG A 5 4.50 -23.75 12.83
C ARG A 5 5.04 -25.17 12.89
N TRP A 6 5.27 -25.64 14.11
CA TRP A 6 5.56 -27.04 14.39
C TRP A 6 4.24 -27.83 14.39
N ASN A 7 4.22 -28.97 13.71
CA ASN A 7 3.20 -30.01 13.82
C ASN A 7 3.86 -31.38 13.95
N THR A 8 3.06 -32.40 14.29
CA THR A 8 3.51 -33.78 14.67
C THR A 8 4.34 -34.50 13.60
N ASP A 9 4.27 -34.05 12.34
CA ASP A 9 5.01 -34.64 11.20
C ASP A 9 6.25 -33.83 10.78
N GLY A 10 6.71 -32.88 11.60
CA GLY A 10 7.92 -32.07 11.36
C GLY A 10 7.64 -30.65 10.85
N LEU A 11 8.72 -29.91 10.53
CA LEU A 11 8.68 -28.46 10.27
C LEU A 11 8.26 -28.17 8.81
N ARG A 12 6.96 -28.00 8.55
CA ARG A 12 6.48 -27.55 7.22
C ARG A 12 6.42 -26.03 7.14
N HIS A 13 6.98 -25.47 6.06
CA HIS A 13 6.78 -24.07 5.69
C HIS A 13 5.32 -23.81 5.32
N VAL A 14 4.59 -23.12 6.19
CA VAL A 14 3.24 -22.65 5.89
C VAL A 14 3.34 -21.22 5.35
N LYS A 15 3.34 -21.07 4.02
CA LYS A 15 3.11 -19.75 3.39
C LYS A 15 1.70 -19.32 3.81
N ALA A 16 1.60 -18.25 4.59
CA ALA A 16 0.31 -17.67 4.93
C ALA A 16 -0.49 -17.38 3.64
N TYR A 17 -1.78 -17.71 3.65
CA TYR A 17 -2.71 -17.70 2.50
C TYR A 17 -2.75 -16.42 1.62
N SER A 18 -2.09 -15.32 2.01
CA SER A 18 -1.98 -14.07 1.23
C SER A 18 -0.75 -14.00 0.31
N ASN A 19 0.06 -15.07 0.22
CA ASN A 19 1.28 -15.15 -0.59
C ASN A 19 1.32 -16.45 -1.43
N THR A 20 0.17 -16.88 -1.97
CA THR A 20 0.13 -17.87 -3.04
C THR A 20 0.64 -17.23 -4.33
N GLU A 21 1.13 -18.03 -5.28
CA GLU A 21 1.59 -17.53 -6.60
C GLU A 21 0.51 -16.68 -7.28
N ASP A 22 -0.75 -17.14 -7.26
CA ASP A 22 -1.89 -16.39 -7.76
C ASP A 22 -2.02 -14.98 -7.15
N TRP A 23 -1.70 -14.83 -5.85
CA TRP A 23 -1.73 -13.54 -5.17
C TRP A 23 -0.54 -12.65 -5.53
N ASP A 24 0.61 -13.23 -5.88
CA ASP A 24 1.76 -12.47 -6.38
C ASP A 24 1.46 -11.93 -7.79
N GLU A 25 0.81 -12.72 -8.64
CA GLU A 25 0.37 -12.28 -9.98
C GLU A 25 -0.66 -11.16 -9.90
N LEU A 26 -1.68 -11.30 -9.04
CA LEU A 26 -2.71 -10.26 -8.85
C LEU A 26 -2.11 -8.92 -8.40
N ARG A 27 -1.05 -8.93 -7.58
CA ARG A 27 -0.36 -7.72 -7.08
C ARG A 27 0.61 -7.09 -8.08
N LYS A 28 0.73 -7.67 -9.27
CA LYS A 28 1.55 -7.17 -10.37
C LYS A 28 0.73 -6.95 -11.65
N LEU A 29 -0.60 -7.06 -11.57
CA LEU A 29 -1.47 -6.87 -12.71
C LEU A 29 -1.22 -5.52 -13.39
N PRO A 30 -1.18 -5.47 -14.74
CA PRO A 30 -1.01 -4.21 -15.47
C PRO A 30 -2.04 -3.15 -15.08
N GLN A 31 -3.29 -3.56 -14.79
CA GLN A 31 -4.33 -2.62 -14.35
C GLN A 31 -4.01 -2.01 -12.98
N LEU A 32 -3.41 -2.79 -12.07
CA LEU A 32 -2.98 -2.28 -10.76
C LEU A 32 -1.80 -1.32 -10.94
N VAL A 33 -0.84 -1.63 -11.82
CA VAL A 33 0.28 -0.74 -12.13
C VAL A 33 -0.22 0.58 -12.69
N ALA A 34 -1.10 0.54 -13.69
CA ALA A 34 -1.70 1.75 -14.28
C ALA A 34 -2.48 2.56 -13.25
N TYR A 35 -3.21 1.91 -12.34
CA TYR A 35 -3.88 2.58 -11.22
C TYR A 35 -2.88 3.28 -10.30
N LEU A 36 -1.76 2.63 -9.96
CA LEU A 36 -0.71 3.21 -9.13
C LEU A 36 -0.01 4.38 -9.82
N GLU A 37 0.22 4.30 -11.14
CA GLU A 37 0.78 5.42 -11.93
C GLU A 37 -0.16 6.62 -11.91
N SER A 38 -1.44 6.43 -12.22
CA SER A 38 -2.44 7.50 -12.19
C SER A 38 -2.55 8.16 -10.81
N LYS A 39 -2.47 7.38 -9.72
CA LYS A 39 -2.42 7.93 -8.36
C LYS A 39 -1.12 8.68 -8.08
N GLY A 40 0.01 8.16 -8.55
CA GLY A 40 1.31 8.81 -8.46
C GLY A 40 1.32 10.18 -9.12
N GLU A 41 0.83 10.28 -10.36
CA GLU A 41 0.72 11.54 -11.10
C GLU A 41 -0.16 12.57 -10.37
N THR A 42 -1.32 12.13 -9.88
CA THR A 42 -2.25 12.98 -9.13
C THR A 42 -1.58 13.54 -7.88
N TRP A 43 -1.00 12.66 -7.05
CA TRP A 43 -0.37 13.06 -5.80
C TRP A 43 0.89 13.89 -6.01
N GLU A 44 1.69 13.59 -7.04
CA GLU A 44 2.85 14.40 -7.41
C GLU A 44 2.44 15.84 -7.73
N THR A 45 1.40 15.99 -8.55
CA THR A 45 0.86 17.30 -8.92
C THR A 45 0.40 18.09 -7.70
N ASP A 46 -0.35 17.45 -6.79
CA ASP A 46 -0.86 18.09 -5.58
C ASP A 46 0.28 18.49 -4.62
N LEU A 47 1.25 17.60 -4.41
CA LEU A 47 2.40 17.85 -3.54
C LEU A 47 3.28 18.98 -4.08
N ASN A 48 3.55 18.99 -5.39
CA ASN A 48 4.31 20.08 -6.01
C ASN A 48 3.52 21.39 -5.98
N THR A 49 2.19 21.36 -6.13
CA THR A 49 1.34 22.55 -5.97
C THR A 49 1.44 23.14 -4.55
N GLU A 50 1.37 22.30 -3.52
CA GLU A 50 1.54 22.69 -2.12
C GLU A 50 2.94 23.27 -1.87
N LEU A 51 3.98 22.59 -2.35
CA LEU A 51 5.37 23.04 -2.23
C LEU A 51 5.58 24.41 -2.90
N ASN A 52 5.05 24.57 -4.12
CA ASN A 52 5.15 25.80 -4.90
C ASN A 52 4.44 26.97 -4.20
N ALA A 53 3.29 26.72 -3.56
CA ALA A 53 2.62 27.72 -2.74
C ALA A 53 3.47 28.12 -1.51
N ALA A 54 4.08 27.15 -0.83
CA ALA A 54 4.96 27.41 0.32
C ALA A 54 6.23 28.18 -0.09
N GLN A 55 6.83 27.87 -1.24
CA GLN A 55 7.98 28.58 -1.79
C GLN A 55 7.64 30.03 -2.12
N ARG A 56 6.48 30.29 -2.77
CA ARG A 56 6.00 31.65 -3.06
C ARG A 56 5.78 32.45 -1.78
N ALA A 57 5.14 31.86 -0.76
CA ALA A 57 4.93 32.52 0.53
C ALA A 57 6.25 32.92 1.21
N ARG A 58 7.31 32.14 1.01
CA ARG A 58 8.66 32.40 1.51
C ARG A 58 9.52 33.24 0.56
N LYS A 59 8.98 33.70 -0.57
CA LYS A 59 9.69 34.44 -1.63
C LYS A 59 10.93 33.70 -2.16
N GLN A 60 10.85 32.37 -2.24
CA GLN A 60 11.89 31.52 -2.79
C GLN A 60 11.64 31.27 -4.29
N PRO A 61 12.67 30.88 -5.07
CA PRO A 61 12.48 30.32 -6.40
C PRO A 61 11.49 29.15 -6.37
N VAL A 62 10.57 29.15 -7.33
CA VAL A 62 9.53 28.11 -7.44
C VAL A 62 10.08 26.96 -8.27
N GLU A 63 10.18 25.79 -7.64
CA GLU A 63 10.76 24.58 -8.23
C GLU A 63 10.04 23.36 -7.67
N ASP A 64 9.67 22.45 -8.58
CA ASP A 64 9.13 21.16 -8.19
C ASP A 64 10.18 20.34 -7.43
N GLY A 65 9.70 19.50 -6.52
CA GLY A 65 10.59 18.74 -5.64
C GLY A 65 10.08 17.37 -5.24
N TYR A 66 8.90 16.97 -5.71
CA TYR A 66 8.35 15.64 -5.56
C TYR A 66 8.30 14.91 -6.90
N ALA A 67 8.59 13.61 -6.87
CA ALA A 67 8.45 12.72 -8.00
C ALA A 67 7.83 11.40 -7.54
N HIS A 68 7.06 10.76 -8.42
CA HIS A 68 6.57 9.40 -8.20
C HIS A 68 7.33 8.36 -9.04
N HIS A 69 7.35 7.12 -8.55
CA HIS A 69 7.79 5.97 -9.34
C HIS A 69 7.05 4.71 -8.91
N VAL A 70 6.66 3.90 -9.89
CA VAL A 70 6.08 2.57 -9.63
C VAL A 70 7.15 1.52 -9.88
N VAL A 71 7.42 0.72 -8.84
CA VAL A 71 8.39 -0.38 -8.91
C VAL A 71 7.65 -1.71 -8.83
N ILE A 72 7.82 -2.53 -9.87
CA ILE A 72 7.32 -3.90 -9.90
C ILE A 72 8.38 -4.80 -9.30
N GLY A 73 8.22 -5.14 -8.02
CA GLY A 73 9.09 -6.10 -7.34
C GLY A 73 8.66 -7.54 -7.59
N GLU A 74 9.42 -8.49 -7.04
CA GLU A 74 9.16 -9.93 -7.18
C GLU A 74 7.73 -10.33 -6.78
N THR A 75 7.21 -9.75 -5.69
CA THR A 75 5.93 -10.14 -5.07
C THR A 75 4.79 -9.13 -5.24
N ARG A 76 5.08 -7.87 -5.63
CA ARG A 76 4.08 -6.80 -5.77
C ARG A 76 4.63 -5.56 -6.47
N ALA A 77 3.73 -4.83 -7.12
CA ALA A 77 3.94 -3.43 -7.49
C ALA A 77 3.85 -2.51 -6.26
N ARG A 78 4.65 -1.44 -6.26
CA ARG A 78 4.66 -0.40 -5.21
C ARG A 78 4.76 0.97 -5.85
N LEU A 79 3.90 1.88 -5.43
CA LEU A 79 4.06 3.30 -5.68
C LEU A 79 4.96 3.90 -4.60
N HIS A 80 5.94 4.68 -5.04
CA HIS A 80 6.85 5.44 -4.21
C HIS A 80 6.69 6.93 -4.53
N MET A 81 6.46 7.74 -3.50
CA MET A 81 6.52 9.19 -3.58
C MET A 81 7.83 9.65 -2.94
N VAL A 82 8.63 10.45 -3.65
CA VAL A 82 9.95 10.87 -3.17
C VAL A 82 10.12 12.38 -3.24
N PRO A 83 10.46 13.04 -2.12
CA PRO A 83 10.98 14.39 -2.13
C PRO A 83 12.47 14.37 -2.52
N PHE A 84 12.79 14.81 -3.74
CA PHE A 84 14.14 14.72 -4.28
C PHE A 84 14.95 16.02 -4.11
N THR A 85 14.32 17.13 -3.74
CA THR A 85 15.03 18.39 -3.43
C THR A 85 15.11 18.63 -1.93
N ALA A 86 16.15 19.36 -1.49
CA ALA A 86 16.31 19.73 -0.08
C ALA A 86 15.11 20.52 0.46
N ARG A 87 14.48 21.34 -0.39
CA ARG A 87 13.27 22.09 -0.02
C ARG A 87 12.06 21.19 0.18
N ALA A 88 11.83 20.25 -0.73
CA ALA A 88 10.76 19.26 -0.58
C ALA A 88 10.98 18.38 0.65
N GLN A 89 12.21 17.97 0.93
CA GLN A 89 12.54 17.20 2.13
C GLN A 89 12.27 17.98 3.42
N ALA A 90 12.64 19.26 3.47
CA ALA A 90 12.34 20.14 4.61
C ALA A 90 10.83 20.40 4.76
N HIS A 91 10.12 20.54 3.64
CA HIS A 91 8.67 20.69 3.62
C HIS A 91 7.98 19.44 4.18
N GLU A 92 8.38 18.26 3.69
CA GLU A 92 7.85 16.97 4.11
C GLU A 92 8.12 16.67 5.60
N ALA A 93 9.33 16.97 6.08
CA ALA A 93 9.70 16.79 7.49
C ALA A 93 8.77 17.57 8.45
N THR A 94 8.20 18.69 7.97
CA THR A 94 7.32 19.55 8.77
C THR A 94 5.85 19.21 8.56
N HIS A 95 5.42 18.95 7.31
CA HIS A 95 4.01 18.89 6.94
C HIS A 95 3.49 17.47 6.77
N GLN A 96 4.36 16.46 6.63
CA GLN A 96 3.99 15.08 6.32
C GLN A 96 2.99 15.00 5.15
N SER A 97 3.22 15.80 4.11
CA SER A 97 2.27 16.02 3.02
C SER A 97 2.04 14.74 2.22
N ILE A 98 3.07 13.92 2.00
CA ILE A 98 2.93 12.59 1.40
C ILE A 98 1.98 11.74 2.24
N LEU A 99 2.19 11.67 3.55
CA LEU A 99 1.33 10.85 4.41
C LEU A 99 -0.12 11.35 4.40
N LYS A 100 -0.34 12.67 4.39
CA LYS A 100 -1.68 13.27 4.30
C LYS A 100 -2.39 12.89 3.01
N GLN A 101 -1.70 12.95 1.87
CA GLN A 101 -2.24 12.55 0.57
C GLN A 101 -2.51 11.04 0.50
N MET A 102 -1.68 10.24 1.17
CA MET A 102 -1.81 8.79 1.23
C MET A 102 -2.75 8.29 2.33
N LYS A 103 -3.34 9.16 3.17
CA LYS A 103 -4.32 8.72 4.18
C LYS A 103 -5.53 8.15 3.45
N VAL A 104 -5.59 6.83 3.42
CA VAL A 104 -6.73 6.02 2.99
C VAL A 104 -7.88 6.24 3.96
N GLY A 105 -8.57 7.37 3.81
CA GLY A 105 -9.84 7.69 4.48
C GLY A 105 -10.99 7.74 3.47
N ASP A 106 -10.72 8.23 2.26
CA ASP A 106 -11.68 8.27 1.17
C ASP A 106 -11.37 7.17 0.17
N VAL A 107 -11.62 5.92 0.59
CA VAL A 107 -12.10 4.95 -0.40
C VAL A 107 -13.52 5.39 -0.73
N GLU A 108 -13.66 6.45 -1.55
CA GLU A 108 -14.78 6.48 -2.47
C GLU A 108 -14.74 5.11 -3.13
N LYS A 109 -15.74 4.28 -2.84
CA LYS A 109 -15.85 2.89 -3.28
C LYS A 109 -15.25 2.80 -4.67
N ALA A 110 -14.03 2.27 -4.77
CA ALA A 110 -13.33 2.22 -6.03
C ALA A 110 -14.21 1.40 -6.97
N GLN A 111 -14.91 2.10 -7.86
CA GLN A 111 -15.76 1.49 -8.87
C GLN A 111 -14.81 0.72 -9.76
N GLY A 112 -14.79 -0.60 -9.59
CA GLY A 112 -13.88 -1.48 -10.33
C GLY A 112 -12.84 -2.23 -9.50
N VAL A 113 -12.92 -2.30 -8.16
CA VAL A 113 -12.36 -3.50 -7.50
C VAL A 113 -13.16 -4.67 -8.07
N PRO A 114 -12.53 -5.65 -8.78
CA PRO A 114 -13.26 -6.78 -9.30
C PRO A 114 -14.02 -7.42 -8.14
N GLU A 115 -15.32 -7.65 -8.29
CA GLU A 115 -16.21 -8.17 -7.24
C GLU A 115 -15.60 -9.40 -6.56
N ALA A 116 -14.95 -10.25 -7.35
CA ALA A 116 -14.18 -11.41 -6.90
C ALA A 116 -13.05 -11.11 -5.89
N LEU A 117 -12.43 -9.93 -5.94
CA LEU A 117 -11.35 -9.49 -5.04
C LEU A 117 -11.92 -9.00 -3.70
N ALA A 118 -13.08 -8.36 -3.73
CA ALA A 118 -13.80 -7.94 -2.53
C ALA A 118 -14.39 -9.16 -1.80
N GLU A 119 -15.02 -10.08 -2.52
CA GLU A 119 -15.59 -11.33 -1.98
C GLU A 119 -14.51 -12.20 -1.33
N ARG A 120 -13.40 -12.46 -2.03
CA ARG A 120 -12.31 -13.31 -1.50
C ARG A 120 -11.60 -12.69 -0.30
N SER A 121 -11.55 -11.36 -0.21
CA SER A 121 -11.04 -10.66 0.97
C SER A 121 -11.94 -10.86 2.18
N ASN A 122 -13.26 -10.79 1.97
CA ASN A 122 -14.25 -11.05 3.02
C ASN A 122 -14.21 -12.52 3.48
N GLU A 123 -14.17 -13.47 2.55
CA GLU A 123 -14.04 -14.91 2.88
C GLU A 123 -12.77 -15.20 3.70
N SER A 124 -11.65 -14.54 3.37
CA SER A 124 -10.39 -14.70 4.10
C SER A 124 -10.48 -14.17 5.54
N ARG A 125 -11.23 -13.08 5.76
CA ARG A 125 -11.49 -12.53 7.10
C ARG A 125 -12.37 -13.44 7.93
N GLU A 126 -13.43 -13.98 7.35
CA GLU A 126 -14.36 -14.90 8.01
C GLU A 126 -13.68 -16.22 8.38
N ARG A 127 -12.91 -16.81 7.48
CA ARG A 127 -12.15 -18.05 7.76
C ARG A 127 -11.11 -17.83 8.86
N ARG A 128 -10.47 -16.67 8.91
CA ARG A 128 -9.52 -16.33 9.98
C ARG A 128 -10.23 -16.15 11.33
N ALA A 129 -11.43 -15.56 11.34
CA ALA A 129 -12.23 -15.45 12.55
C ALA A 129 -12.67 -16.84 13.06
N ALA A 130 -13.13 -17.72 12.17
CA ALA A 130 -13.50 -19.10 12.50
C ALA A 130 -12.30 -19.91 13.03
N LEU A 131 -11.14 -19.80 12.40
CA LEU A 131 -9.91 -20.45 12.84
C LEU A 131 -9.49 -19.96 14.25
N MET A 132 -9.57 -18.65 14.50
CA MET A 132 -9.25 -18.08 15.81
C MET A 132 -10.24 -18.50 16.89
N ALA A 133 -11.53 -18.64 16.56
CA ALA A 133 -12.54 -19.18 17.46
C ALA A 133 -12.26 -20.65 17.81
N HIS A 134 -11.88 -21.46 16.83
CA HIS A 134 -11.55 -22.87 17.04
C HIS A 134 -10.28 -23.05 17.88
N VAL A 135 -9.23 -22.26 17.63
CA VAL A 135 -8.00 -22.27 18.44
C VAL A 135 -8.29 -21.86 19.89
N ARG A 136 -9.14 -20.83 20.11
CA ARG A 136 -9.54 -20.43 21.47
C ARG A 136 -10.31 -21.52 22.20
N ALA A 137 -11.18 -22.26 21.52
CA ALA A 137 -11.91 -23.37 22.10
C ALA A 137 -10.99 -24.53 22.50
N PHE A 138 -9.91 -24.76 21.74
CA PHE A 138 -8.95 -25.83 22.01
C PHE A 138 -7.94 -25.47 23.12
N THR A 139 -7.66 -24.18 23.33
CA THR A 139 -6.72 -23.72 24.38
C THR A 139 -7.37 -23.50 25.75
N ASN A 140 -8.70 -23.48 25.82
CA ASN A 140 -9.47 -23.27 27.06
C ASN A 140 -10.19 -24.55 27.55
N ALA A 141 -9.88 -25.71 26.96
CA ALA A 141 -10.31 -27.04 27.38
C ALA A 141 -9.11 -27.79 27.98
#